data_AF-A0A7Y3ID72-F1
#
_entry.id   AF-A0A7Y3ID72-F1
#
_cell.length_a   1.000
_cell.length_b   1.000
_cell.length_c   1.000
_cell.angle_alpha   90.00
_cell.angle_beta   90.00
_cell.angle_gamma   90.00
#
_symmetry.space_group_name_H-M   'P 1'
#
loop_
_entity.id
_entity.type
_entity.pdbx_description
1 polymer ?
#
loop_
_entity_poly.entity_id
_entity_poly.type
_entity_poly.pdbx_seq_one_letter_code
_entity_poly.pdbx_strand_id
1 'polypeptide(L)'
;HDGELPQDKYLFSLQSKFLVRMNRGGEREQVLALNYSPSPLPFLRPSTRPTVLLGRPVGARKHRATIPPLKSNWANYQVDDDALEGTQGPYTAEVRLISQMIPVNLIHEIQGVGFDYYMSPREVADAVVEGAQVLWERQVELN
;
A
#
# COMPACT_ATOMS: atom_id res chain seq x y z
N HIS A 1 -5.97 -3.03 11.60
CA HIS A 1 -7.32 -2.49 11.35
C HIS A 1 -8.10 -2.92 12.56
N ASP A 2 -8.40 -2.00 13.48
CA ASP A 2 -8.87 -2.34 14.84
C ASP A 2 -10.32 -2.84 14.88
N GLY A 3 -10.93 -3.10 13.71
CA GLY A 3 -12.25 -3.71 13.57
C GLY A 3 -13.41 -2.77 13.92
N GLU A 4 -13.12 -1.55 14.38
CA GLU A 4 -14.13 -0.58 14.84
C GLU A 4 -14.99 -0.01 13.70
N LEU A 5 -14.45 0.00 12.48
CA LEU A 5 -15.16 0.47 11.28
C LEU A 5 -15.09 -0.59 10.18
N PRO A 6 -16.16 -0.74 9.37
CA PRO A 6 -16.12 -1.59 8.19
C PRO A 6 -15.03 -1.10 7.25
N GLN A 7 -14.41 -2.04 6.54
CA GLN A 7 -13.39 -1.71 5.54
C GLN A 7 -14.00 -0.80 4.48
N ASP A 8 -13.34 0.34 4.24
CA ASP A 8 -13.77 1.25 3.18
C ASP A 8 -13.60 0.57 1.81
N LYS A 9 -14.73 0.35 1.14
CA LYS A 9 -14.83 -0.27 -0.18
C LYS A 9 -14.25 0.59 -1.31
N TYR A 10 -14.12 1.90 -1.09
CA TYR A 10 -13.65 2.85 -2.11
C TYR A 10 -12.29 3.44 -1.79
N LEU A 11 -11.69 3.12 -0.64
CA LEU A 11 -10.32 3.46 -0.34
C LEU A 11 -9.40 2.83 -1.39
N PHE A 12 -8.89 3.67 -2.29
CA PHE A 12 -8.02 3.23 -3.37
C PHE A 12 -6.58 3.69 -3.13
N SER A 13 -5.65 2.89 -3.65
CA SER A 13 -4.22 3.20 -3.61
C SER A 13 -3.67 3.23 -5.03
N LEU A 14 -2.82 4.23 -5.30
CA LEU A 14 -2.05 4.33 -6.55
C LEU A 14 -0.65 3.72 -6.41
N GLN A 15 -0.41 2.98 -5.31
CA GLN A 15 0.86 2.30 -5.09
C GLN A 15 1.07 1.24 -6.17
N SER A 16 2.18 1.34 -6.88
CA SER A 16 2.61 0.28 -7.78
C SER A 16 3.13 -0.91 -6.97
N LYS A 17 2.62 -2.10 -7.27
CA LYS A 17 3.01 -3.35 -6.59
C LYS A 17 3.91 -4.19 -7.48
N PHE A 18 4.61 -5.18 -6.89
CA PHE A 18 5.34 -6.17 -7.65
C PHE A 18 4.47 -7.40 -7.90
N LEU A 19 4.35 -7.80 -9.17
CA LEU A 19 3.84 -9.10 -9.55
C LEU A 19 5.00 -10.07 -9.61
N VAL A 20 4.91 -11.15 -8.84
CA VAL A 20 5.95 -12.17 -8.71
C VAL A 20 5.43 -13.49 -9.23
N ARG A 21 6.27 -14.21 -9.98
CA ARG A 21 5.98 -15.57 -10.42
C ARG A 21 6.17 -16.52 -9.24
N MET A 22 5.12 -17.28 -8.91
CA MET A 22 5.19 -18.25 -7.84
C MET A 22 5.91 -19.53 -8.26
N ASN A 23 6.45 -20.28 -7.29
CA ASN A 23 7.04 -21.61 -7.53
C ASN A 23 6.04 -22.60 -8.17
N ARG A 24 4.74 -22.43 -7.87
CA ARG A 24 3.62 -23.13 -8.50
C ARG A 24 2.50 -22.14 -8.78
N GLY A 25 1.86 -22.25 -9.95
CA GLY A 25 0.80 -21.34 -10.39
C GLY A 25 1.29 -20.16 -11.23
N GLY A 26 0.45 -19.14 -11.35
CA GLY A 26 0.71 -17.93 -12.15
C GLY A 26 1.49 -16.85 -11.38
N GLU A 27 1.26 -15.60 -11.77
CA GLU A 27 1.79 -14.43 -11.06
C GLU A 27 0.77 -13.97 -10.00
N ARG A 28 1.25 -13.53 -8.82
CA ARG A 28 0.42 -12.82 -7.84
C ARG A 28 1.08 -11.52 -7.40
N GLU A 29 0.27 -10.58 -6.92
CA GLU A 29 0.81 -9.41 -6.23
C GLU A 29 1.40 -9.85 -4.90
N GLN A 30 2.68 -9.58 -4.69
CA GLN A 30 3.35 -9.90 -3.44
C GLN A 30 4.18 -8.71 -3.00
N VAL A 31 4.15 -8.47 -1.70
CA VAL A 31 5.07 -7.54 -1.05
C VAL A 31 6.40 -8.26 -1.01
N LEU A 32 7.27 -7.95 -1.95
CA LEU A 32 8.62 -8.46 -1.94
C LEU A 32 9.38 -7.64 -0.88
N ALA A 33 9.37 -8.10 0.36
CA ALA A 33 10.46 -7.77 1.27
C ALA A 33 11.74 -8.11 0.50
N LEU A 34 12.66 -7.15 0.36
CA LEU A 34 13.88 -7.34 -0.44
C LEU A 34 14.46 -8.73 -0.20
N ASN A 35 14.94 -9.36 -1.27
CA ASN A 35 15.61 -10.67 -1.22
C ASN A 35 16.89 -10.55 -0.38
N TYR A 36 16.78 -10.50 0.95
CA TYR A 36 17.93 -10.72 1.81
C TYR A 36 18.14 -12.23 1.85
N SER A 37 19.37 -12.65 1.55
CA SER A 37 19.75 -14.05 1.61
C SER A 37 20.08 -14.37 3.07
N PRO A 38 19.32 -15.23 3.77
CA PRO A 38 19.62 -15.62 5.16
C PRO A 38 20.93 -16.41 5.30
N SER A 39 21.63 -16.68 4.19
CA SER A 39 23.00 -17.16 4.15
C SER A 39 23.81 -16.30 3.16
N PRO A 40 25.02 -15.81 3.49
CA PRO A 40 25.91 -15.20 2.51
C PRO A 40 26.45 -16.29 1.59
N LEU A 41 25.63 -16.75 0.64
CA LEU A 41 26.13 -17.45 -0.53
C LEU A 41 26.45 -16.34 -1.54
N PRO A 42 27.73 -15.99 -1.75
CA PRO A 42 28.09 -15.13 -2.87
C PRO A 42 27.61 -15.84 -4.13
N PHE A 43 26.49 -15.36 -4.67
CA PHE A 43 25.91 -15.91 -5.88
C PHE A 43 26.79 -15.45 -7.05
N LEU A 44 27.90 -16.16 -7.26
CA LEU A 44 28.96 -15.82 -8.21
C LEU A 44 28.58 -16.12 -9.67
N ARG A 45 27.30 -16.40 -9.93
CA ARG A 45 26.80 -16.70 -11.27
C ARG A 45 26.08 -15.45 -11.78
N PRO A 46 26.66 -14.72 -12.74
CA PRO A 46 25.95 -13.67 -13.43
C PRO A 46 24.62 -14.20 -13.96
N SER A 47 23.57 -13.39 -13.86
CA SER A 47 22.28 -13.72 -14.47
C SER A 47 22.52 -14.08 -15.94
N THR A 48 21.96 -15.21 -16.39
CA THR A 48 22.03 -15.64 -17.80
C THR A 48 21.35 -14.67 -18.76
N ARG A 49 20.63 -13.68 -18.23
CA ARG A 49 20.03 -12.58 -18.97
C ARG A 49 20.43 -11.24 -18.34
N PRO A 50 20.90 -10.26 -19.14
CA PRO A 50 21.24 -8.95 -18.63
C PRO A 50 19.98 -8.23 -18.14
N THR A 51 19.95 -7.85 -16.86
CA THR A 51 18.88 -7.02 -16.27
C THR A 51 18.85 -5.62 -16.89
N VAL A 52 19.97 -5.13 -17.41
CA VAL A 52 20.07 -3.85 -18.13
C VAL A 52 19.18 -3.85 -19.39
N LEU A 53 19.07 -4.97 -20.11
CA LEU A 53 18.18 -5.06 -21.28
C LEU A 53 16.71 -5.27 -20.89
N LEU A 54 16.46 -5.96 -19.77
CA LEU A 54 15.11 -6.32 -19.34
C LEU A 54 14.44 -5.26 -18.47
N GLY A 55 15.21 -4.37 -17.83
CA GLY A 55 14.73 -3.36 -16.88
C GLY A 55 14.10 -3.95 -15.60
N ARG A 56 14.21 -5.27 -15.37
CA ARG A 56 13.61 -6.00 -14.24
C ARG A 56 14.31 -7.34 -13.98
N PRO A 57 14.24 -7.89 -12.75
CA PRO A 57 14.69 -9.25 -12.46
C PRO A 57 13.79 -10.32 -13.11
N VAL A 58 14.34 -11.52 -13.32
CA VAL A 58 13.58 -12.65 -13.84
C VAL A 58 12.58 -13.12 -12.78
N GLY A 59 11.28 -13.06 -13.09
CA GLY A 59 10.22 -13.52 -12.21
C GLY A 59 9.54 -12.45 -11.36
N ALA A 60 9.93 -11.17 -11.48
CA ALA A 60 9.14 -10.08 -10.93
C ALA A 60 9.01 -8.91 -11.91
N ARG A 61 7.84 -8.27 -11.93
CA ARG A 61 7.58 -7.06 -12.72
C ARG A 61 6.78 -6.04 -11.90
N LYS A 62 6.99 -4.76 -12.17
CA LYS A 62 6.17 -3.69 -11.59
C LYS A 62 4.78 -3.70 -12.24
N HIS A 63 3.74 -3.77 -11.42
CA HIS A 63 2.36 -3.56 -11.83
C HIS A 63 1.97 -2.13 -11.50
N ARG A 64 1.74 -1.33 -12.54
CA ARG A 64 1.40 0.08 -12.40
C ARG A 64 -0.10 0.20 -12.12
N ALA A 65 -0.47 0.59 -10.90
CA ALA A 65 -1.80 1.06 -10.57
C ALA A 65 -1.84 2.59 -10.76
N THR A 66 -2.59 3.07 -11.74
CA THR A 66 -2.70 4.50 -12.05
C THR A 66 -4.08 4.80 -12.61
N ILE A 67 -4.50 6.06 -12.53
CA ILE A 67 -5.68 6.54 -13.25
C ILE A 67 -5.23 6.82 -14.70
N PRO A 68 -5.88 6.21 -15.72
CA PRO A 68 -5.52 6.47 -17.11
C PRO A 68 -5.65 7.95 -17.48
N PRO A 69 -4.92 8.43 -18.50
CA PRO A 69 -5.05 9.80 -18.97
C PRO A 69 -6.50 10.17 -19.29
N LEU A 70 -6.93 11.35 -18.85
CA LEU A 70 -8.30 11.88 -19.04
C LEU A 70 -9.42 11.03 -18.41
N LYS A 71 -9.09 10.05 -17.57
CA LYS A 71 -10.07 9.30 -16.78
C LYS A 71 -10.10 9.82 -15.35
N SER A 72 -11.23 9.62 -14.70
CA SER A 72 -11.43 9.83 -13.28
C SER A 72 -12.14 8.61 -12.71
N ASN A 73 -11.90 8.33 -11.43
CA ASN A 73 -12.60 7.31 -10.69
C ASN A 73 -13.29 8.00 -9.51
N TRP A 74 -14.60 7.85 -9.41
CA TRP A 74 -15.42 8.52 -8.41
C TRP A 74 -16.08 7.47 -7.51
N ALA A 75 -15.95 7.69 -6.20
CA ALA A 75 -16.55 6.87 -5.18
C ALA A 75 -17.91 7.45 -4.77
N ASN A 76 -18.91 6.59 -4.59
CA ASN A 76 -20.23 6.97 -4.11
C ASN A 76 -20.41 6.49 -2.68
N TYR A 77 -20.19 7.37 -1.72
CA TYR A 77 -20.43 7.08 -0.31
C TYR A 77 -21.90 7.30 0.03
N GLN A 78 -22.45 6.40 0.84
CA GLN A 78 -23.79 6.50 1.39
C GLN A 78 -23.67 6.24 2.88
N VAL A 79 -24.33 7.08 3.66
CA VAL A 79 -24.49 6.93 5.11
C VAL A 79 -25.95 6.53 5.32
N ASP A 80 -26.18 5.50 6.12
CA ASP A 80 -27.53 5.04 6.43
C ASP A 80 -28.23 6.02 7.38
N ASP A 81 -29.55 6.16 7.26
CA ASP A 81 -30.34 7.18 7.99
C ASP A 81 -30.28 6.98 9.51
N ASP A 82 -30.17 5.73 9.97
CA ASP A 82 -30.03 5.34 11.37
C ASP A 82 -28.73 5.89 11.98
N ALA A 83 -27.66 5.96 11.20
CA ALA A 83 -26.39 6.57 11.62
C ALA A 83 -26.47 8.11 11.74
N LEU A 84 -27.52 8.73 11.20
CA LEU A 84 -27.77 10.17 11.29
C LEU A 84 -28.82 10.52 12.37
N GLU A 85 -29.50 9.54 12.96
CA GLU A 85 -30.54 9.78 13.97
C GLU A 85 -30.00 10.53 15.18
N GLY A 86 -30.68 11.62 15.57
CA GLY A 86 -30.27 12.45 16.70
C GLY A 86 -29.11 13.40 16.44
N THR A 87 -28.54 13.39 15.22
CA THR A 87 -27.52 14.36 14.81
C THR A 87 -28.17 15.56 14.12
N GLN A 88 -27.54 16.73 14.27
CA GLN A 88 -27.92 17.95 13.56
C GLN A 88 -26.69 18.46 12.81
N GLY A 89 -26.90 18.83 11.55
CA GLY A 89 -25.84 19.33 10.67
C GLY A 89 -25.22 20.66 11.16
N PRO A 90 -24.18 21.14 10.47
CA PRO A 90 -23.74 20.70 9.13
C PRO A 90 -22.92 19.41 9.15
N TYR A 91 -23.14 18.55 8.16
CA TYR A 91 -22.30 17.38 7.94
C TYR A 91 -21.09 17.77 7.09
N THR A 92 -19.92 17.22 7.39
CA THR A 92 -18.70 17.52 6.64
C THR A 92 -17.98 16.25 6.23
N ALA A 93 -17.43 16.25 5.02
CA ALA A 93 -16.49 15.25 4.55
C ALA A 93 -15.09 15.83 4.44
N GLU A 94 -14.12 15.14 5.01
CA GLU A 94 -12.69 15.44 4.87
C GLU A 94 -12.08 14.47 3.86
N VAL A 95 -11.48 15.00 2.80
CA VAL A 95 -10.87 14.20 1.73
C VAL A 95 -9.38 14.50 1.69
N ARG A 96 -8.54 13.48 1.90
CA ARG A 96 -7.08 13.59 1.88
C ARG A 96 -6.45 12.66 0.86
N LEU A 97 -5.43 13.15 0.17
CA LEU A 97 -4.48 12.35 -0.61
C LEU A 97 -3.18 12.24 0.16
N ILE A 98 -2.86 11.04 0.62
CA ILE A 98 -1.70 10.78 1.48
C ILE A 98 -0.62 10.06 0.67
N SER A 99 0.60 10.56 0.75
CA SER A 99 1.81 9.88 0.31
C SER A 99 2.52 9.27 1.50
N GLN A 100 2.77 7.97 1.44
CA GLN A 100 3.45 7.22 2.49
C GLN A 100 4.37 6.18 1.87
N MET A 101 5.40 5.77 2.62
CA MET A 101 6.38 4.79 2.16
C MET A 101 5.73 3.44 1.85
N ILE A 102 4.99 2.90 2.83
CA ILE A 102 4.23 1.65 2.72
C ILE A 102 2.96 1.75 3.58
N PRO A 103 1.88 1.09 3.19
CA PRO A 103 0.75 0.86 4.10
C PRO A 103 1.17 0.11 5.37
N VAL A 104 0.64 0.52 6.52
CA VAL A 104 0.97 -0.05 7.83
C VAL A 104 0.67 -1.56 7.90
N ASN A 105 -0.38 -2.03 7.22
CA ASN A 105 -0.68 -3.47 7.17
C ASN A 105 0.45 -4.30 6.53
N LEU A 106 1.28 -3.70 5.66
CA LEU A 106 2.43 -4.39 5.08
C LEU A 106 3.58 -4.58 6.06
N ILE A 107 3.69 -3.72 7.07
CA ILE A 107 4.71 -3.83 8.12
C ILE A 107 4.48 -5.12 8.90
N HIS A 108 3.22 -5.45 9.19
CA HIS A 108 2.85 -6.72 9.81
C HIS A 108 3.23 -7.94 8.95
N GLU A 109 3.07 -7.85 7.63
CA GLU A 109 3.40 -8.96 6.72
C GLU A 109 4.92 -9.23 6.65
N ILE A 110 5.74 -8.19 6.78
CA ILE A 110 7.21 -8.31 6.67
C ILE A 110 7.92 -8.45 8.01
N GLN A 111 7.21 -8.29 9.14
CA GLN A 111 7.80 -8.31 10.48
C GLN A 111 8.56 -9.60 10.81
N GLY A 112 8.21 -10.73 10.18
CA GLY A 112 8.87 -12.02 10.41
C GLY A 112 10.33 -12.06 9.96
N VAL A 113 10.76 -11.09 9.13
CA VAL A 113 12.17 -10.88 8.76
C VAL A 113 12.94 -10.15 9.85
N GLY A 114 12.25 -9.42 10.72
CA GLY A 114 12.84 -8.45 11.63
C GLY A 114 13.09 -7.10 10.94
N PHE A 115 13.18 -6.04 11.75
CA PHE A 115 13.57 -4.71 11.30
C PHE A 115 14.96 -4.38 11.83
N ASP A 116 15.68 -3.53 11.09
CA ASP A 116 17.00 -3.06 11.50
C ASP A 116 16.92 -2.30 12.83
N TYR A 117 18.05 -2.19 13.53
CA TYR A 117 18.20 -1.42 14.77
C TYR A 117 17.28 -1.87 15.93
N TYR A 118 16.85 -3.14 15.93
CA TYR A 118 15.96 -3.71 16.96
C TYR A 118 14.61 -2.99 17.08
N MET A 119 14.19 -2.28 16.03
CA MET A 119 12.89 -1.63 16.03
C MET A 119 11.78 -2.68 16.05
N SER A 120 10.80 -2.47 16.90
CA SER A 120 9.58 -3.24 16.91
C SER A 120 8.71 -2.91 15.69
N PRO A 121 7.85 -3.84 15.24
CA PRO A 121 6.90 -3.57 14.15
C PRO A 121 6.00 -2.35 14.45
N ARG A 122 5.72 -2.09 15.72
CA ARG A 122 4.95 -0.93 16.16
C ARG A 122 5.72 0.37 15.97
N GLU A 123 6.98 0.44 16.40
CA GLU A 123 7.81 1.64 16.20
C GLU A 123 7.98 1.96 14.71
N VAL A 124 8.16 0.94 13.87
CA VAL A 124 8.21 1.13 12.41
C VAL A 124 6.87 1.62 11.87
N ALA A 125 5.74 1.09 12.36
CA ALA A 125 4.42 1.56 11.97
C ALA A 125 4.19 3.03 12.36
N ASP A 126 4.52 3.40 13.59
CA ASP A 126 4.38 4.76 14.10
C ASP A 126 5.24 5.73 13.28
N ALA A 127 6.50 5.38 13.00
CA ALA A 127 7.39 6.20 12.17
C ALA A 127 6.90 6.34 10.72
N VAL A 128 6.28 5.31 10.14
CA VAL A 128 5.70 5.37 8.79
C VAL A 128 4.48 6.28 8.74
N VAL A 129 3.65 6.25 9.79
CA VAL A 129 2.50 7.14 9.93
C VAL A 129 2.96 8.58 10.15
N GLU A 130 3.95 8.80 11.01
CA GLU A 130 4.53 10.13 11.25
C GLU A 130 5.18 10.71 9.99
N GLY A 131 5.86 9.87 9.21
CA GLY A 131 6.47 10.25 7.93
C GLY A 131 5.48 10.43 6.78
N ALA A 132 4.18 10.16 6.99
CA ALA A 132 3.17 10.32 5.95
C ALA A 132 2.95 11.80 5.62
N GLN A 133 2.86 12.11 4.34
CA GLN A 133 2.67 13.46 3.85
C GLN A 133 1.28 13.60 3.23
N VAL A 134 0.50 14.58 3.71
CA VAL A 134 -0.74 14.98 3.07
C VAL A 134 -0.40 15.83 1.84
N LEU A 135 -0.55 15.26 0.65
CA LEU A 135 -0.28 15.95 -0.61
C LEU A 135 -1.41 16.88 -1.02
N TRP A 136 -2.63 16.54 -0.63
CA TRP A 136 -3.83 17.32 -0.91
C TRP A 136 -4.87 17.04 0.16
N GLU A 137 -5.61 18.08 0.53
CA GLU A 137 -6.67 18.02 1.53
C GLU A 137 -7.81 18.94 1.11
N ARG A 138 -9.04 18.49 1.35
CA ARG A 138 -10.23 19.31 1.16
C ARG A 138 -11.30 18.90 2.16
N GLN A 139 -11.82 19.88 2.87
CA GLN A 139 -13.05 19.76 3.64
C GLN A 139 -14.22 20.23 2.77
N VAL A 140 -15.31 19.48 2.81
CA VAL A 140 -16.54 19.77 2.06
C VAL A 140 -17.71 19.69 3.02
N GLU A 141 -18.50 20.75 3.11
CA GLU A 141 -19.79 20.72 3.79
C GLU A 141 -20.82 20.03 2.89
N LEU A 142 -21.49 19.02 3.44
CA LEU A 142 -22.53 18.24 2.80
C LEU A 142 -23.86 18.88 3.19
N ASN A 143 -24.46 19.62 2.26
CA ASN A 143 -25.78 20.24 2.40
C ASN A 143 -26.90 19.25 2.17
#